data_AF-A0A494ZBG9-F1
#
_entry.id   AF-A0A494ZBG9-F1
#
_cell.length_a   1.000
_cell.length_b   1.000
_cell.length_c   1.000
_cell.angle_alpha   90.00
_cell.angle_beta   90.00
_cell.angle_gamma   90.00
#
_symmetry.space_group_name_H-M   'P 1'
#
loop_
_entity.id
_entity.type
_entity.pdbx_description
1 polymer ?
#
loop_
_entity_poly.entity_id
_entity_poly.type
_entity_poly.pdbx_seq_one_letter_code
_entity_poly.pdbx_strand_id
1 'polypeptide(L)'
;MGYYILFMTFIFGYYFLSSPEFKPALVSSFKWILPIALSTSVIYIVWFMIAFPKENSIQDIIFYAVKTVNCWSWILVIFYLGNLYLTFSNNFLKYTSEASMPFYVLHQPIIVAVGYFIYELSWPISIKAFVLITTSFILIMLLYHFVIRNVKLLRSLFGLKG
;
A
#
# COMPACT_ATOMS: atom_id res chain seq x y z
N MET A 1 -3.24 13.21 -19.68
CA MET A 1 -4.36 13.63 -18.80
C MET A 1 -4.33 12.94 -17.43
N GLY A 2 -4.18 11.60 -17.34
CA GLY A 2 -4.26 10.88 -16.04
C GLY A 2 -3.15 11.14 -15.01
N TYR A 3 -1.94 11.51 -15.45
CA TYR A 3 -0.81 11.76 -14.53
C TYR A 3 -1.01 12.99 -13.65
N TYR A 4 -1.66 14.04 -14.15
CA TYR A 4 -2.02 15.22 -13.35
C TYR A 4 -3.04 14.88 -12.27
N ILE A 5 -4.02 14.02 -12.58
CA ILE A 5 -5.04 13.59 -11.62
C ILE A 5 -4.38 12.86 -10.45
N LEU A 6 -3.48 11.92 -10.76
CA LEU A 6 -2.74 11.17 -9.73
C LEU A 6 -1.88 12.09 -8.85
N PHE A 7 -1.17 13.04 -9.46
CA PHE A 7 -0.35 13.99 -8.73
C PHE A 7 -1.20 14.88 -7.80
N MET A 8 -2.35 15.36 -8.28
CA MET A 8 -3.27 16.14 -7.46
C MET A 8 -3.85 15.30 -6.32
N THR A 9 -4.31 14.07 -6.57
CA THR A 9 -4.80 13.18 -5.51
C THR A 9 -3.73 12.89 -4.46
N PHE A 10 -2.47 12.75 -4.87
CA PHE A 10 -1.34 12.59 -3.95
C PHE A 10 -1.15 13.81 -3.05
N ILE A 11 -1.14 15.02 -3.63
CA ILE A 11 -1.02 16.27 -2.86
C ILE A 11 -2.18 16.43 -1.89
N PHE A 12 -3.42 16.19 -2.33
CA PHE A 12 -4.60 16.29 -1.47
C PHE A 12 -4.53 15.29 -0.31
N GLY A 13 -4.13 14.04 -0.58
CA GLY A 13 -3.92 13.03 0.46
C GLY A 13 -2.85 13.43 1.47
N TYR A 14 -1.72 13.95 0.99
CA TYR A 14 -0.63 14.45 1.84
C TYR A 14 -1.09 15.61 2.74
N TYR A 15 -1.77 16.60 2.16
CA TYR A 15 -2.29 17.74 2.90
C TYR A 15 -3.30 17.31 3.97
N PHE A 16 -4.24 16.43 3.62
CA PHE A 16 -5.26 15.93 4.53
C PHE A 16 -4.67 15.18 5.72
N LEU A 17 -3.70 14.29 5.48
CA LEU A 17 -3.04 13.51 6.54
C LEU A 17 -2.06 14.32 7.39
N SER A 18 -1.51 15.42 6.85
CA SER A 18 -0.60 16.31 7.57
C SER A 18 -1.31 17.28 8.50
N SER A 19 -2.64 17.41 8.38
CA SER A 19 -3.42 18.30 9.23
C SER A 19 -3.48 17.80 10.69
N PRO A 20 -3.23 18.67 11.69
CA PRO A 20 -3.34 18.28 13.10
C PRO A 20 -4.77 17.90 13.50
N GLU A 21 -5.78 18.35 12.75
CA GLU A 21 -7.20 18.07 12.95
C GLU A 21 -7.60 16.65 12.48
N PHE A 22 -6.77 15.99 11.66
CA PHE A 22 -7.11 14.69 11.07
C PHE A 22 -7.38 13.62 12.14
N LYS A 23 -6.51 13.49 13.14
CA LYS A 23 -6.65 12.45 14.18
C LYS A 23 -7.92 12.65 15.04
N PRO A 24 -8.19 13.84 15.60
CA PRO A 24 -9.45 14.09 16.32
C PRO A 24 -10.70 13.84 15.46
N ALA A 25 -10.69 14.29 14.20
CA ALA A 25 -11.79 14.08 13.27
C ALA A 25 -12.03 12.58 13.01
N LEU A 26 -10.96 11.82 12.80
CA LEU A 26 -11.01 10.38 12.55
C LEU A 26 -11.65 9.61 13.72
N VAL A 27 -11.26 9.95 14.97
CA VAL A 27 -11.82 9.31 16.17
C VAL A 27 -13.31 9.67 16.35
N SER A 28 -13.68 10.93 16.13
CA SER A 28 -15.07 11.39 16.25
C SER A 28 -16.00 10.76 15.20
N SER A 29 -15.51 10.59 13.98
CA SER A 29 -16.27 10.07 12.85
C SER A 29 -16.30 8.54 12.75
N PHE A 30 -15.45 7.81 13.49
CA PHE A 30 -15.32 6.36 13.36
C PHE A 30 -16.64 5.58 13.50
N LYS A 31 -17.52 6.02 14.42
CA LYS A 31 -18.84 5.41 14.64
C LYS A 31 -19.74 5.40 13.41
N TRP A 32 -19.53 6.33 12.48
CA TRP A 32 -20.26 6.42 11.21
C TRP A 32 -19.47 5.79 10.06
N ILE A 33 -18.14 5.91 10.06
CA ILE A 33 -17.29 5.36 9.00
C ILE A 33 -17.40 3.83 8.93
N LEU A 34 -17.38 3.13 10.08
CA LEU A 34 -17.42 1.67 10.11
C LEU A 34 -18.72 1.07 9.49
N PRO A 35 -19.94 1.50 9.87
CA PRO A 35 -21.16 1.00 9.24
C PRO A 35 -21.26 1.41 7.75
N ILE A 36 -20.72 2.57 7.36
CA ILE A 36 -20.64 2.95 5.93
C ILE A 36 -19.72 2.00 5.17
N ALA A 37 -18.55 1.65 5.71
CA ALA A 37 -17.62 0.71 5.08
C ALA A 37 -18.26 -0.67 4.90
N LEU A 38 -18.92 -1.19 5.94
CA LEU A 38 -19.58 -2.50 5.90
C LEU A 38 -20.77 -2.51 4.92
N SER A 39 -21.65 -1.50 4.98
CA SER A 39 -22.81 -1.43 4.09
C SER A 39 -22.38 -1.29 2.62
N THR A 40 -21.44 -0.39 2.31
CA THR A 40 -20.94 -0.22 0.94
C THR A 40 -20.18 -1.44 0.44
N SER A 41 -19.49 -2.19 1.31
CA SER A 41 -18.89 -3.48 0.95
C SER A 41 -19.93 -4.53 0.57
N VAL A 42 -21.00 -4.69 1.38
CA VAL A 42 -22.07 -5.64 1.08
C VAL A 42 -22.76 -5.27 -0.24
N ILE A 43 -23.10 -3.99 -0.43
CA ILE A 43 -23.71 -3.50 -1.67
C ILE A 43 -22.80 -3.78 -2.87
N TYR A 44 -21.51 -3.46 -2.77
CA TYR A 44 -20.54 -3.67 -3.84
C TYR A 44 -20.39 -5.16 -4.19
N ILE A 45 -20.25 -6.05 -3.19
CA ILE A 45 -20.07 -7.49 -3.41
C ILE A 45 -21.34 -8.10 -4.02
N VAL A 46 -22.52 -7.81 -3.48
CA VAL A 46 -23.78 -8.34 -3.99
C VAL A 46 -24.02 -7.87 -5.43
N TRP A 47 -23.79 -6.60 -5.72
CA TRP A 47 -23.95 -6.08 -7.07
C TRP A 47 -22.97 -6.73 -8.05
N PHE A 48 -21.70 -6.85 -7.66
CA PHE A 48 -20.68 -7.54 -8.45
C PHE A 48 -21.03 -9.01 -8.73
N MET A 49 -21.65 -9.72 -7.79
CA MET A 49 -22.07 -11.12 -7.96
C MET A 49 -23.30 -11.27 -8.86
N ILE A 50 -24.20 -10.29 -8.91
CA ILE A 50 -25.42 -10.36 -9.72
C ILE A 50 -25.13 -10.00 -11.18
N ALA A 51 -24.50 -8.86 -11.43
CA ALA A 51 -24.20 -8.40 -12.77
C ALA A 51 -23.16 -7.30 -12.79
N PHE A 52 -22.23 -7.39 -13.73
CA PHE A 52 -21.40 -6.24 -14.08
C PHE A 52 -22.22 -5.21 -14.87
N PRO A 53 -22.24 -3.93 -14.45
CA PRO A 53 -22.91 -2.89 -15.21
C PRO A 53 -22.28 -2.75 -16.60
N LYS A 54 -23.10 -2.45 -17.60
CA LYS A 54 -22.61 -2.11 -18.94
C LYS A 54 -21.85 -0.79 -18.90
N GLU A 55 -20.72 -0.74 -19.60
CA GLU A 55 -19.87 0.44 -19.73
C GLU A 55 -20.69 1.67 -20.19
N ASN A 56 -20.42 2.83 -19.58
CA ASN A 56 -21.11 4.12 -19.84
C ASN A 56 -22.60 4.19 -19.46
N SER A 57 -23.10 3.27 -18.64
CA SER A 57 -24.44 3.38 -18.04
C SER A 57 -24.42 4.23 -16.75
N ILE A 58 -25.55 4.84 -16.39
CA ILE A 58 -25.74 5.49 -15.07
C ILE A 58 -25.43 4.49 -13.93
N GLN A 59 -25.78 3.21 -14.14
CA GLN A 59 -25.48 2.14 -13.18
C GLN A 59 -23.97 1.93 -12.97
N ASP A 60 -23.17 2.13 -14.03
CA ASP A 60 -21.71 2.00 -13.97
C ASP A 60 -21.09 3.12 -13.12
N ILE A 61 -21.56 4.35 -13.32
CA ILE A 61 -21.13 5.51 -12.53
C ILE A 61 -21.45 5.30 -11.05
N ILE A 62 -22.66 4.84 -10.73
CA ILE A 62 -23.07 4.56 -9.34
C ILE A 62 -22.22 3.44 -8.75
N PHE A 63 -21.96 2.37 -9.51
CA PHE A 63 -21.13 1.25 -9.07
C PHE A 63 -19.70 1.70 -8.71
N TYR A 64 -19.06 2.50 -9.56
CA TYR A 64 -17.74 3.07 -9.26
C TYR A 64 -17.76 4.07 -8.11
N ALA A 65 -18.84 4.84 -7.93
CA ALA A 65 -19.00 5.71 -6.77
C ALA A 65 -19.07 4.92 -5.46
N VAL A 66 -19.88 3.85 -5.41
CA VAL A 66 -19.95 2.94 -4.25
C VAL A 66 -18.59 2.31 -3.97
N LYS A 67 -17.89 1.83 -5.01
CA LYS A 67 -16.53 1.30 -4.88
C LYS A 67 -15.56 2.33 -4.29
N THR A 68 -15.65 3.58 -4.74
CA THR A 68 -14.78 4.68 -4.28
C THR A 68 -15.04 5.00 -2.81
N VAL A 69 -16.31 5.15 -2.42
CA VAL A 69 -16.70 5.39 -1.01
C VAL A 69 -16.28 4.22 -0.12
N ASN A 70 -16.45 2.98 -0.59
CA ASN A 70 -16.03 1.79 0.14
C ASN A 70 -14.52 1.79 0.39
N CYS A 71 -13.72 2.05 -0.66
CA CYS A 71 -12.26 2.12 -0.57
C CYS A 71 -11.82 3.20 0.44
N TRP A 72 -12.36 4.41 0.33
CA TRP A 72 -12.06 5.51 1.24
C TRP A 72 -12.47 5.21 2.68
N SER A 73 -13.63 4.59 2.89
CA SER A 73 -14.13 4.25 4.23
C SER A 73 -13.22 3.21 4.90
N TRP A 74 -12.78 2.18 4.16
CA TRP A 74 -11.81 1.21 4.67
C TRP A 74 -10.44 1.80 4.98
N ILE A 75 -9.94 2.72 4.15
CA ILE A 75 -8.69 3.45 4.44
C ILE A 75 -8.79 4.16 5.80
N LEU A 76 -9.90 4.86 6.06
CA LEU A 76 -10.12 5.55 7.34
C LEU A 76 -10.25 4.56 8.51
N VAL A 77 -10.94 3.43 8.33
CA VAL A 77 -11.02 2.37 9.35
C VAL A 77 -9.62 1.83 9.69
N ILE A 78 -8.80 1.55 8.68
CA ILE A 78 -7.43 1.08 8.87
C ILE A 78 -6.58 2.12 9.61
N PHE A 79 -6.71 3.41 9.28
CA PHE A 79 -6.02 4.47 10.02
C PHE A 79 -6.45 4.55 11.48
N TYR A 80 -7.74 4.41 11.76
CA TYR A 80 -8.25 4.41 13.15
C TYR A 80 -7.70 3.21 13.94
N LEU A 81 -7.77 2.01 13.36
CA LEU A 81 -7.24 0.79 13.96
C LEU A 81 -5.71 0.89 14.15
N GLY A 82 -5.00 1.46 13.19
CA GLY A 82 -3.57 1.73 13.31
C GLY A 82 -3.25 2.67 14.45
N ASN A 83 -4.04 3.74 14.63
CA ASN A 83 -3.86 4.66 15.77
C ASN A 83 -4.16 3.99 17.13
N LEU A 84 -5.07 3.01 17.17
CA LEU A 84 -5.41 2.29 18.39
C LEU A 84 -4.40 1.19 18.76
N TYR A 85 -3.97 0.40 17.78
CA TYR A 85 -3.20 -0.83 18.00
C TYR A 85 -1.73 -0.76 17.58
N LEU A 86 -1.33 0.14 16.67
CA LEU A 86 0.03 0.23 16.14
C LEU A 86 0.86 1.38 16.74
N THR A 87 0.42 1.93 17.88
CA THR A 87 1.12 3.04 18.59
C THR A 87 2.24 2.55 19.52
N PHE A 88 2.70 1.31 19.37
CA PHE A 88 3.86 0.80 20.12
C PHE A 88 5.16 1.04 19.37
N SER A 89 6.26 1.26 20.11
CA SER A 89 7.60 1.38 19.54
C SER A 89 8.50 0.28 20.12
N ASN A 90 9.21 -0.42 19.24
CA ASN A 90 10.21 -1.42 19.62
C ASN A 90 11.44 -1.27 18.70
N ASN A 91 12.62 -1.65 19.17
CA ASN A 91 13.87 -1.58 18.39
C ASN A 91 13.76 -2.35 17.07
N PHE A 92 13.08 -3.50 17.07
CA PHE A 92 12.82 -4.26 15.85
C PHE A 92 11.90 -3.51 14.87
N LEU A 93 10.87 -2.82 15.38
CA LEU A 93 9.96 -2.03 14.56
C LEU A 93 10.66 -0.82 13.95
N LYS A 94 11.57 -0.18 14.70
CA LYS A 94 12.40 0.91 14.19
C LYS A 94 13.30 0.43 13.05
N TYR A 95 13.98 -0.70 13.22
CA TYR A 95 14.81 -1.32 12.19
C TYR A 95 14.02 -1.67 10.92
N THR A 96 12.86 -2.33 11.07
CA THR A 96 12.03 -2.71 9.92
C THR A 96 11.35 -1.52 9.24
N SER A 97 10.96 -0.50 10.00
CA SER A 97 10.44 0.77 9.46
C SER A 97 11.50 1.45 8.57
N GLU A 98 12.74 1.54 9.06
CA GLU A 98 13.88 2.03 8.30
C GLU A 98 14.13 1.16 7.04
N ALA A 99 14.04 -0.16 7.14
CA ALA A 99 14.22 -1.06 6.00
C ALA A 99 13.11 -0.96 4.94
N SER A 100 11.89 -0.51 5.31
CA SER A 100 10.73 -0.53 4.41
C SER A 100 10.89 0.36 3.17
N MET A 101 11.49 1.54 3.32
CA MET A 101 11.70 2.50 2.22
C MET A 101 12.69 1.95 1.18
N PRO A 102 13.88 1.48 1.56
CA PRO A 102 14.77 0.72 0.68
C PRO A 102 14.09 -0.48 0.03
N PHE A 103 13.33 -1.25 0.80
CA PHE A 103 12.67 -2.44 0.29
C PHE A 103 11.68 -2.08 -0.82
N TYR A 104 10.88 -1.04 -0.62
CA TYR A 104 9.91 -0.56 -1.61
C TYR A 104 10.56 -0.18 -2.95
N VAL A 105 11.67 0.57 -2.90
CA VAL A 105 12.36 1.04 -4.12
C VAL A 105 13.11 -0.10 -4.82
N LEU A 106 13.76 -0.98 -4.06
CA LEU A 106 14.61 -2.04 -4.62
C LEU A 106 13.84 -3.31 -5.01
N HIS A 107 12.66 -3.52 -4.46
CA HIS A 107 11.80 -4.67 -4.75
C HIS A 107 11.62 -4.89 -6.25
N GLN A 108 11.19 -3.87 -6.98
CA GLN A 108 10.85 -4.00 -8.40
C GLN A 108 12.08 -4.31 -9.27
N PRO A 109 13.19 -3.55 -9.22
CA PRO A 109 14.35 -3.85 -10.05
C PRO A 109 14.97 -5.21 -9.73
N ILE A 110 14.99 -5.64 -8.47
CA ILE A 110 15.56 -6.95 -8.08
C ILE A 110 14.67 -8.08 -8.56
N ILE A 111 13.35 -7.99 -8.40
CA ILE A 111 12.42 -9.01 -8.92
C ILE A 111 12.54 -9.14 -10.43
N VAL A 112 12.66 -8.02 -11.16
CA VAL A 112 12.86 -8.06 -12.61
C VAL A 112 14.20 -8.69 -12.98
N ALA A 113 15.28 -8.34 -12.28
CA ALA A 113 16.60 -8.91 -12.52
C ALA A 113 16.63 -10.43 -12.23
N VAL A 114 16.13 -10.87 -11.07
CA VAL A 114 16.06 -12.28 -10.71
C VAL A 114 15.10 -13.02 -11.65
N GLY A 115 13.95 -12.42 -11.97
CA GLY A 115 12.97 -12.98 -12.89
C GLY A 115 13.52 -13.20 -14.29
N TYR A 116 14.38 -12.30 -14.77
CA TYR A 116 15.07 -12.45 -16.06
C TYR A 116 15.95 -13.71 -16.08
N PHE A 117 16.72 -13.98 -15.03
CA PHE A 117 17.57 -15.18 -14.95
C PHE A 117 16.78 -16.50 -14.81
N ILE A 118 15.62 -16.47 -14.14
CA ILE A 118 14.79 -17.67 -13.89
C ILE A 118 13.80 -17.92 -15.04
N TYR A 119 13.62 -16.95 -15.94
CA TYR A 119 12.61 -16.99 -17.01
C TYR A 119 12.74 -18.25 -17.89
N GLU A 120 13.96 -18.55 -18.36
CA GLU A 120 14.23 -19.64 -19.30
C GLU A 120 14.24 -21.05 -18.67
N LEU A 121 14.26 -21.16 -17.34
CA LEU A 121 14.29 -22.47 -16.68
C LEU A 121 12.96 -23.21 -16.87
N SER A 122 13.00 -24.52 -17.12
CA SER A 122 11.82 -25.37 -17.30
C SER A 122 11.13 -25.77 -15.97
N TRP A 123 11.22 -24.93 -14.95
CA TRP A 123 10.66 -25.19 -13.63
C TRP A 123 9.14 -24.92 -13.57
N PRO A 124 8.40 -25.65 -12.71
CA PRO A 124 7.02 -25.33 -12.37
C PRO A 124 6.87 -23.90 -11.85
N ILE A 125 5.73 -23.27 -12.15
CA ILE A 125 5.45 -21.87 -11.77
C ILE A 125 5.59 -21.63 -10.26
N SER A 126 5.20 -22.61 -9.44
CA SER A 126 5.26 -22.54 -7.97
C SER A 126 6.70 -22.48 -7.47
N ILE A 127 7.60 -23.24 -8.10
CA ILE A 127 9.02 -23.26 -7.75
C ILE A 127 9.67 -21.96 -8.21
N LYS A 128 9.37 -21.49 -9.42
CA LYS A 128 9.84 -20.17 -9.89
C LYS A 128 9.42 -19.05 -8.94
N ALA A 129 8.14 -19.03 -8.52
CA ALA A 129 7.63 -18.03 -7.59
C ALA A 129 8.33 -18.10 -6.22
N PHE A 130 8.47 -19.31 -5.66
CA PHE A 130 9.14 -19.49 -4.38
C PHE A 130 10.61 -19.03 -4.42
N VAL A 131 11.34 -19.42 -5.46
CA VAL A 131 12.74 -19.01 -5.65
C VAL A 131 12.85 -17.51 -5.91
N LEU A 132 11.96 -16.93 -6.72
CA LEU A 132 11.93 -15.50 -6.99
C LEU A 132 11.71 -14.69 -5.70
N ILE A 133 10.71 -15.07 -4.89
CA ILE A 133 10.37 -14.38 -3.64
C ILE A 133 11.53 -14.49 -2.65
N THR A 134 12.04 -15.70 -2.41
CA THR A 134 13.11 -15.93 -1.44
C THR A 134 14.40 -15.25 -1.84
N THR A 135 14.82 -15.39 -3.10
CA THR A 135 16.07 -14.79 -3.62
C THR A 135 15.97 -13.26 -3.61
N SER A 136 14.84 -12.69 -4.06
CA SER A 136 14.66 -11.23 -4.06
C SER A 136 14.67 -10.68 -2.64
N PHE A 137 13.99 -11.34 -1.70
CA PHE A 137 13.97 -10.93 -0.29
C PHE A 137 15.37 -10.95 0.33
N ILE A 138 16.14 -12.02 0.11
CA ILE A 138 17.51 -12.14 0.62
C ILE A 138 18.41 -11.05 0.02
N LEU A 139 18.35 -10.83 -1.30
CA LEU A 139 19.14 -9.81 -1.99
C LEU A 139 18.83 -8.41 -1.46
N ILE A 140 17.56 -8.06 -1.30
CA ILE A 140 17.15 -6.75 -0.76
C ILE A 140 17.66 -6.60 0.68
N MET A 141 17.52 -7.63 1.52
CA MET A 141 17.98 -7.58 2.91
C MET A 141 19.51 -7.44 3.01
N LEU A 142 20.26 -8.14 2.15
CA LEU A 142 21.72 -8.00 2.08
C LEU A 142 22.12 -6.59 1.62
N LEU A 143 21.50 -6.06 0.56
CA LEU A 143 21.76 -4.71 0.07
C LEU A 143 21.42 -3.66 1.14
N TYR A 144 20.30 -3.82 1.84
CA TYR A 144 19.92 -2.93 2.93
C TYR A 144 20.96 -2.97 4.06
N HIS A 145 21.32 -4.16 4.54
CA HIS A 145 22.20 -4.32 5.70
C HIS A 145 23.65 -3.90 5.43
N PHE A 146 24.19 -4.23 4.24
CA PHE A 146 25.60 -4.01 3.92
C PHE A 146 25.86 -2.69 3.17
N VAL A 147 24.94 -2.23 2.31
CA VAL A 147 25.17 -1.04 1.49
C VAL A 147 24.46 0.16 2.08
N ILE A 148 23.13 0.07 2.23
CA ILE A 148 22.30 1.24 2.55
C ILE A 148 22.53 1.73 3.97
N ARG A 149 22.68 0.81 4.93
CA ARG A 149 22.95 1.16 6.33
C ARG A 149 24.33 1.81 6.51
N ASN A 150 25.32 1.40 5.73
CA ASN A 150 26.71 1.84 5.90
C ASN A 150 27.02 3.15 5.16
N VAL A 151 26.33 3.44 4.05
CA VAL A 151 26.60 4.64 3.24
C VAL A 151 25.67 5.79 3.64
N LYS A 152 26.23 6.82 4.30
CA LYS A 152 25.49 8.02 4.76
C LYS A 152 24.67 8.71 3.66
N LEU A 153 25.16 8.71 2.41
CA LEU A 153 24.48 9.33 1.27
C LEU A 153 23.22 8.56 0.85
N LEU A 154 23.29 7.22 0.82
CA LEU A 154 22.11 6.39 0.60
C LEU A 154 21.14 6.50 1.76
N ARG A 155 21.63 6.60 3.00
CA ARG A 155 20.79 6.85 4.18
C ARG A 155 19.95 8.13 4.03
N SER A 156 20.56 9.22 3.56
CA SER A 156 19.84 10.47 3.29
C SER A 156 18.85 10.35 2.11
N LEU A 157 19.23 9.68 1.01
CA LEU A 157 18.36 9.50 -0.16
C LEU A 157 17.12 8.65 0.14
N PHE A 158 17.25 7.65 1.01
CA PHE A 158 16.13 6.79 1.41
C PHE A 158 15.33 7.34 2.61
N GLY A 159 15.57 8.58 3.02
CA GLY A 159 14.81 9.25 4.08
C GLY A 159 15.03 8.69 5.48
N LEU A 160 16.12 7.94 5.68
CA LEU A 160 16.49 7.43 6.99
C LEU A 160 17.02 8.58 7.85
N LYS A 161 16.35 8.86 8.98
CA LYS A 161 16.75 9.91 9.92
C LYS A 161 18.21 9.68 10.33
N GLY A 162 19.08 10.66 10.06
CA GLY A 162 20.48 10.72 10.48
C GLY A 162 20.63 10.70 12.00
#